data_AF-A0A1H0BPZ0-F1
#
_entry.id   AF-A0A1H0BPZ0-F1
#
_cell.length_a   1.000
_cell.length_b   1.000
_cell.length_c   1.000
_cell.angle_alpha   90.00
_cell.angle_beta   90.00
_cell.angle_gamma   90.00
#
_symmetry.space_group_name_H-M   'P 1'
#
loop_
_entity.id
_entity.type
_entity.pdbx_description
1 polymer ?
#
loop_
_entity_poly.entity_id
_entity_poly.type
_entity_poly.pdbx_seq_one_letter_code
_entity_poly.pdbx_strand_id
1 'polypeptide(L)'
;MPGPLPAVVPGTAAVAVFDLDEGYGIKVIGEVPAGLRSVAAAHLSELPHLALPALGVLPVAYTDFILTAHAFAGRDDEADRLDADQEFPTLGASNLGAGRLQGFPVSSRAGRSALASSAGARSQAYSLVAGMAVLAVLLFPSPLPVRTPSAVLGALVVYSATGMTDLAGFTRPAAFRRRELLLAVGCLVGVLTLDLLYGVLVAVGLSVAESLSRVARPHDAVEGLVPGVAGMHDVDDHPQARTIPGLLVHRYDCPLFFANAQESTAVLWPPSTNRPARCAGSSSTPRRTSKWTSPPWTRWTTCAAS
;
A
#
# COMPACT_ATOMS: atom_id res chain seq x y z
N MET A 1 25.41 14.52 6.85
CA MET A 1 25.67 14.92 5.44
C MET A 1 24.65 14.22 4.54
N PRO A 2 24.04 14.89 3.55
CA PRO A 2 23.17 14.24 2.58
C PRO A 2 23.91 13.11 1.87
N GLY A 3 23.39 11.88 1.98
CA GLY A 3 24.03 10.66 1.48
C GLY A 3 24.52 10.69 0.02
N PRO A 4 23.85 11.39 -0.92
CA PRO A 4 24.31 11.46 -2.32
C PRO A 4 25.54 12.36 -2.55
N LEU A 5 25.76 13.40 -1.73
CA LEU A 5 26.79 14.41 -2.00
C LEU A 5 28.22 13.85 -1.98
N PRO A 6 28.60 12.96 -1.04
CA PRO A 6 29.91 12.31 -1.05
C PRO A 6 30.17 11.42 -2.28
N ALA A 7 29.15 11.03 -3.04
CA ALA A 7 29.34 10.29 -4.30
C ALA A 7 29.42 11.26 -5.49
N VAL A 8 28.54 12.25 -5.54
CA VAL A 8 28.45 13.21 -6.66
C VAL A 8 29.65 14.15 -6.70
N VAL A 9 30.02 14.77 -5.58
CA VAL A 9 31.08 15.78 -5.56
C VAL A 9 32.44 15.21 -5.98
N PRO A 10 32.94 14.09 -5.43
CA PRO A 10 34.22 13.53 -5.85
C PRO A 10 34.17 12.94 -7.25
N GLY A 11 33.04 12.34 -7.65
CA GLY A 11 32.88 11.79 -8.99
C GLY A 11 32.93 12.86 -10.07
N THR A 12 32.20 13.96 -9.87
CA THR A 12 32.25 15.11 -10.77
C THR A 12 33.61 15.81 -10.72
N ALA A 13 34.24 15.93 -9.55
CA ALA A 13 35.58 16.51 -9.42
C ALA A 13 36.65 15.66 -10.14
N ALA A 14 36.59 14.33 -10.04
CA ALA A 14 37.52 13.45 -10.74
C ALA A 14 37.38 13.58 -12.27
N VAL A 15 36.16 13.59 -12.79
CA VAL A 15 35.93 13.82 -14.23
C VAL A 15 36.44 15.19 -14.64
N ALA A 16 36.17 16.24 -13.86
CA ALA A 16 36.59 17.60 -14.19
C ALA A 16 38.11 17.84 -14.10
N VAL A 17 38.81 17.19 -13.17
CA VAL A 17 40.26 17.38 -12.96
C VAL A 17 41.09 16.53 -13.93
N PHE A 18 40.63 15.32 -14.23
CA PHE A 18 41.36 14.39 -15.11
C PHE A 18 40.83 14.39 -16.55
N ASP A 19 39.85 15.25 -16.86
CA ASP A 19 39.24 15.43 -18.19
C ASP A 19 38.80 14.08 -18.81
N LEU A 20 38.18 13.25 -17.97
CA LEU A 20 37.89 11.85 -18.29
C LEU A 20 36.76 11.72 -19.31
N ASP A 21 35.94 12.74 -19.46
CA ASP A 21 34.89 12.83 -20.47
C ASP A 21 35.50 12.95 -21.87
N GLU A 22 36.47 13.83 -22.08
CA GLU A 22 37.13 14.02 -23.38
C GLU A 22 38.23 12.98 -23.64
N GLY A 23 39.06 12.68 -22.63
CA GLY A 23 40.22 11.80 -22.79
C GLY A 23 39.92 10.29 -22.77
N TYR A 24 38.85 9.88 -22.10
CA TYR A 24 38.48 8.46 -21.93
C TYR A 24 37.05 8.13 -22.35
N GLY A 25 36.30 9.11 -22.89
CA GLY A 25 34.94 8.90 -23.39
C GLY A 25 33.92 8.58 -22.28
N ILE A 26 34.16 9.01 -21.04
CA ILE A 26 33.20 8.81 -19.96
C ILE A 26 31.92 9.61 -20.26
N LYS A 27 30.79 8.91 -20.31
CA LYS A 27 29.48 9.53 -20.56
C LYS A 27 29.06 10.41 -19.37
N VAL A 28 29.00 11.71 -19.60
CA VAL A 28 28.48 12.72 -18.66
C VAL A 28 27.03 13.09 -18.98
N ILE A 29 26.38 13.84 -18.09
CA ILE A 29 25.01 14.33 -18.28
C ILE A 29 24.89 15.21 -19.52
N GLY A 30 25.88 16.08 -19.75
CA GLY A 30 25.85 17.07 -20.83
C GLY A 30 24.96 18.27 -20.50
N GLU A 31 24.53 19.00 -21.52
CA GLU A 31 23.75 20.23 -21.34
C GLU A 31 22.40 19.96 -20.68
N VAL A 32 22.14 20.67 -19.58
CA VAL A 32 20.85 20.66 -18.91
C VAL A 32 20.07 21.90 -19.38
N PRO A 33 18.87 21.73 -19.97
CA PRO A 33 18.06 22.87 -20.40
C PRO A 33 17.80 23.81 -19.22
N ALA A 34 18.29 25.04 -19.32
CA ALA A 34 18.09 26.08 -18.31
C ALA A 34 16.76 26.81 -18.52
N GLY A 35 16.20 27.32 -17.42
CA GLY A 35 14.97 28.11 -17.45
C GLY A 35 13.69 27.29 -17.25
N LEU A 36 12.58 28.01 -17.17
CA LEU A 36 11.26 27.44 -16.98
C LEU A 36 10.76 26.80 -18.29
N ARG A 37 10.19 25.60 -18.18
CA ARG A 37 9.47 24.97 -19.30
C ARG A 37 8.24 25.80 -19.65
N SER A 38 7.91 25.88 -20.93
CA SER A 38 6.68 26.52 -21.39
C SER A 38 5.47 25.74 -20.89
N VAL A 39 4.39 26.47 -20.58
CA VAL A 39 3.11 25.84 -20.23
C VAL A 39 2.57 25.14 -21.48
N ALA A 40 2.43 23.83 -21.42
CA ALA A 40 1.89 23.01 -22.50
C ALA A 40 0.41 22.71 -22.26
N ALA A 41 -0.38 22.75 -23.33
CA ALA A 41 -1.73 22.21 -23.33
C ALA A 41 -1.67 20.72 -23.66
N ALA A 42 -2.50 19.92 -22.98
CA ALA A 42 -2.61 18.50 -23.29
C ALA A 42 -3.33 18.30 -24.63
N HIS A 43 -2.75 17.49 -25.51
CA HIS A 43 -3.42 17.04 -26.73
C HIS A 43 -4.51 16.03 -26.37
N LEU A 44 -5.77 16.44 -26.42
CA LEU A 44 -6.92 15.60 -26.07
C LEU A 44 -7.04 14.34 -26.94
N SER A 45 -6.39 14.30 -28.10
CA SER A 45 -6.30 13.13 -28.96
C SER A 45 -5.50 11.96 -28.35
N GLU A 46 -4.54 12.26 -27.46
CA GLU A 46 -3.69 11.24 -26.82
C GLU A 46 -4.35 10.62 -25.57
N LEU A 47 -5.45 11.21 -25.10
CA LEU A 47 -6.14 10.81 -23.88
C LEU A 47 -6.53 9.31 -23.85
N PRO A 48 -7.03 8.71 -24.95
CA PRO A 48 -7.34 7.27 -24.99
C PRO A 48 -6.10 6.38 -24.83
N HIS A 49 -4.95 6.80 -25.36
CA HIS A 49 -3.68 6.05 -25.26
C HIS A 49 -3.05 6.15 -23.86
N LEU A 50 -3.27 7.28 -23.18
CA LEU A 50 -2.73 7.56 -21.85
C LEU A 50 -3.65 7.11 -20.71
N ALA A 51 -4.94 6.88 -20.96
CA ALA A 51 -5.91 6.52 -19.94
C ALA A 51 -5.54 5.25 -19.16
N LEU A 52 -5.12 4.19 -19.87
CA LEU A 52 -4.77 2.92 -19.23
C LEU A 52 -3.47 3.01 -18.39
N PRO A 53 -2.36 3.58 -18.90
CA PRO A 53 -1.18 3.86 -18.07
C PRO A 53 -1.48 4.76 -16.87
N ALA A 54 -2.30 5.80 -17.04
CA ALA A 54 -2.69 6.70 -15.96
C ALA A 54 -3.47 5.97 -14.87
N LEU A 55 -4.38 5.07 -15.25
CA LEU A 55 -5.14 4.24 -14.32
C LEU A 55 -4.24 3.23 -13.57
N GLY A 56 -3.12 2.81 -14.14
CA GLY A 56 -2.13 1.99 -13.45
C GLY A 56 -1.26 2.77 -12.46
N VAL A 57 -0.82 3.98 -12.82
CA VAL A 57 0.03 4.82 -11.95
C VAL A 57 -0.78 5.41 -10.78
N LEU A 58 -2.04 5.76 -10.99
CA LEU A 58 -2.92 6.40 -10.00
C LEU A 58 -3.00 5.65 -8.65
N PRO A 59 -3.37 4.35 -8.60
CA PRO A 59 -3.49 3.65 -7.33
C PRO A 59 -2.14 3.53 -6.62
N VAL A 60 -1.04 3.37 -7.37
CA VAL A 60 0.32 3.30 -6.80
C VAL A 60 0.72 4.64 -6.19
N ALA A 61 0.56 5.74 -6.94
CA ALA A 61 0.91 7.08 -6.49
C ALA A 61 0.05 7.54 -5.32
N TYR A 62 -1.26 7.26 -5.35
CA TYR A 62 -2.17 7.60 -4.26
C TYR A 62 -1.92 6.77 -3.01
N THR A 63 -1.65 5.46 -3.17
CA THR A 63 -1.31 4.59 -2.04
C THR A 63 0.00 5.03 -1.38
N ASP A 64 1.05 5.30 -2.16
CA ASP A 64 2.31 5.86 -1.65
C ASP A 64 2.08 7.18 -0.89
N PHE A 65 1.26 8.06 -1.47
CA PHE A 65 0.93 9.36 -0.90
C PHE A 65 0.20 9.25 0.45
N ILE A 66 -0.90 8.48 0.51
CA ILE A 66 -1.72 8.35 1.72
C ILE A 66 -0.98 7.56 2.82
N LEU A 67 -0.20 6.54 2.47
CA LEU A 67 0.58 5.78 3.45
C LEU A 67 1.68 6.65 4.07
N THR A 68 2.35 7.46 3.26
CA THR A 68 3.32 8.42 3.77
C THR A 68 2.64 9.45 4.65
N ALA A 69 1.50 10.01 4.23
CA ALA A 69 0.74 10.96 5.03
C ALA A 69 0.38 10.37 6.41
N HIS A 70 -0.16 9.15 6.46
CA HIS A 70 -0.48 8.45 7.71
C HIS A 70 0.75 8.21 8.60
N ALA A 71 1.91 7.91 8.01
CA ALA A 71 3.15 7.72 8.76
C ALA A 71 3.64 8.99 9.47
N PHE A 72 3.20 10.18 9.02
CA PHE A 72 3.58 11.48 9.60
C PHE A 72 2.46 12.19 10.36
N ALA A 73 1.18 11.83 10.17
CA ALA A 73 0.05 12.46 10.84
C ALA A 73 -0.09 12.16 12.35
N GLY A 74 0.57 11.12 12.86
CA GLY A 74 0.43 10.68 14.26
C GLY A 74 1.50 11.19 15.23
N ARG A 75 2.26 12.24 14.90
CA ARG A 75 3.41 12.70 15.73
C ARG A 75 3.13 13.92 16.59
N ASP A 76 2.11 14.71 16.27
CA ASP A 76 1.72 15.89 17.04
C ASP A 76 0.31 15.67 17.59
N ASP A 77 0.12 15.87 18.89
CA ASP A 77 -1.14 15.67 19.65
C ASP A 77 -2.30 16.60 19.22
N GLU A 78 -2.16 17.33 18.12
CA GLU A 78 -3.13 18.30 17.61
C GLU A 78 -3.76 17.78 16.31
N ALA A 79 -4.89 17.09 16.45
CA ALA A 79 -6.09 17.15 15.61
C ALA A 79 -6.03 17.20 14.06
N ASP A 80 -4.91 16.98 13.38
CA ASP A 80 -4.86 16.89 11.92
C ASP A 80 -5.30 15.48 11.49
N ARG A 81 -6.62 15.25 11.54
CA ARG A 81 -7.24 14.07 10.96
C ARG A 81 -7.02 14.14 9.45
N LEU A 82 -6.18 13.25 8.94
CA LEU A 82 -6.05 13.00 7.51
C LEU A 82 -7.42 12.74 6.90
N ASP A 83 -7.80 13.59 5.96
CA ASP A 83 -9.05 13.49 5.22
C ASP A 83 -8.75 12.99 3.81
N ALA A 84 -9.00 11.71 3.56
CA ALA A 84 -8.78 11.07 2.26
C ALA A 84 -9.54 11.78 1.12
N ASP A 85 -10.70 12.38 1.42
CA ASP A 85 -11.51 13.10 0.44
C ASP A 85 -10.86 14.43 0.02
N GLN A 86 -9.95 14.99 0.84
CA GLN A 86 -9.13 16.15 0.48
C GLN A 86 -7.77 15.77 -0.10
N GLU A 87 -7.19 14.66 0.33
CA GLU A 87 -5.87 14.20 -0.15
C GLU A 87 -5.91 13.80 -1.64
N PHE A 88 -6.98 13.14 -2.09
CA PHE A 88 -7.12 12.73 -3.49
C PHE A 88 -7.19 13.91 -4.48
N PRO A 89 -8.08 14.91 -4.33
CA PRO A 89 -8.10 16.07 -5.22
C PRO A 89 -6.82 16.91 -5.12
N THR A 90 -6.15 16.94 -3.95
CA THR A 90 -4.86 17.63 -3.78
C THR A 90 -3.76 16.98 -4.63
N LEU A 91 -3.66 15.65 -4.60
CA LEU A 91 -2.73 14.91 -5.46
C LEU A 91 -3.06 15.12 -6.95
N GLY A 92 -4.35 15.13 -7.30
CA GLY A 92 -4.83 15.39 -8.65
C GLY A 92 -4.44 16.79 -9.14
N ALA A 93 -4.70 17.83 -8.35
CA ALA A 93 -4.33 19.21 -8.68
C ALA A 93 -2.80 19.38 -8.86
N SER A 94 -2.02 18.73 -8.00
CA SER A 94 -0.55 18.72 -8.10
C SER A 94 -0.06 18.09 -9.40
N ASN A 95 -0.66 16.97 -9.80
CA ASN A 95 -0.33 16.28 -11.06
C ASN A 95 -0.82 17.03 -12.31
N LEU A 96 -1.95 17.73 -12.25
CA LEU A 96 -2.38 18.64 -13.32
C LEU A 96 -1.39 19.80 -13.49
N GLY A 97 -0.89 20.36 -12.39
CA GLY A 97 0.18 21.36 -12.40
C GLY A 97 1.47 20.83 -13.01
N ALA A 98 1.90 19.64 -12.59
CA ALA A 98 3.08 18.96 -13.14
C ALA A 98 2.93 18.73 -14.65
N GLY A 99 1.80 18.17 -15.11
CA GLY A 99 1.55 17.92 -16.52
C GLY A 99 1.58 19.20 -17.39
N ARG A 100 1.01 20.30 -16.91
CA ARG A 100 1.06 21.61 -17.61
C ARG A 100 2.48 22.15 -17.75
N LEU A 101 3.35 21.84 -16.79
CA LEU A 101 4.78 22.21 -16.80
C LEU A 101 5.66 21.14 -17.44
N GLN A 102 5.09 20.20 -18.21
CA GLN A 102 5.80 19.11 -18.89
C GLN A 102 6.55 18.17 -17.91
N GLY A 103 6.02 18.04 -16.69
CA GLY A 103 6.56 17.18 -15.64
C GLY A 103 5.99 15.76 -15.67
N PHE A 104 6.69 14.86 -14.98
CA PHE A 104 6.23 13.50 -14.74
C PHE A 104 5.21 13.45 -13.59
N PRO A 105 4.41 12.36 -13.49
CA PRO A 105 3.54 12.15 -12.34
C PRO A 105 4.32 12.22 -11.02
N VAL A 106 3.75 12.91 -10.04
CA VAL A 106 4.33 13.14 -8.72
C VAL A 106 3.52 12.45 -7.64
N SER A 107 4.20 11.94 -6.62
CA SER A 107 3.64 11.41 -5.37
C SER A 107 4.42 11.97 -4.17
N SER A 108 4.23 11.37 -3.00
CA SER A 108 5.00 11.72 -1.80
C SER A 108 6.46 11.26 -1.86
N ARG A 109 7.25 11.69 -0.88
CA ARG A 109 8.63 11.22 -0.71
C ARG A 109 8.94 11.04 0.77
N ALA A 110 8.60 9.86 1.30
CA ALA A 110 8.77 9.52 2.72
C ALA A 110 10.16 9.88 3.28
N GLY A 111 11.25 9.60 2.54
CA GLY A 111 12.61 9.94 2.98
C GLY A 111 12.88 11.45 3.15
N ARG A 112 12.28 12.31 2.31
CA ARG A 112 12.42 13.77 2.47
C ARG A 112 11.57 14.29 3.61
N SER A 113 10.37 13.74 3.79
CA SER A 113 9.50 14.05 4.94
C SER A 113 10.13 13.63 6.25
N ALA A 114 10.82 12.48 6.29
CA ALA A 114 11.55 12.01 7.46
C ALA A 114 12.71 12.95 7.83
N LEU A 115 13.48 13.40 6.84
CA LEU A 115 14.55 14.38 7.05
C LEU A 115 14.01 15.75 7.49
N ALA A 116 12.89 16.20 6.93
CA ALA A 116 12.24 17.44 7.33
C ALA A 116 11.78 17.36 8.79
N SER A 117 11.09 16.28 9.16
CA SER A 117 10.60 16.02 10.50
C SER A 117 11.75 15.91 11.52
N SER A 118 12.84 15.19 11.18
CA SER A 118 14.01 15.08 12.06
C SER A 118 14.81 16.39 12.19
N ALA A 119 14.75 17.26 11.18
CA ALA A 119 15.27 18.62 11.24
C ALA A 119 14.35 19.59 12.01
N GLY A 120 13.21 19.13 12.53
CA GLY A 120 12.27 19.94 13.31
C GLY A 120 11.33 20.80 12.46
N ALA A 121 11.13 20.47 11.17
CA ALA A 121 10.14 21.16 10.35
C ALA A 121 8.72 20.88 10.88
N ARG A 122 7.96 21.95 11.13
CA ARG A 122 6.59 21.91 11.66
C ARG A 122 5.54 22.53 10.74
N SER A 123 5.95 23.01 9.57
CA SER A 123 5.05 23.68 8.62
C SER A 123 5.47 23.45 7.18
N GLN A 124 4.55 23.72 6.25
CA GLN A 124 4.78 23.63 4.80
C GLN A 124 5.84 24.62 4.27
N ALA A 125 6.32 25.54 5.11
CA ALA A 125 7.43 26.43 4.76
C ALA A 125 8.69 25.66 4.33
N TYR A 126 8.94 24.47 4.92
CA TYR A 126 10.06 23.63 4.50
C TYR A 126 9.95 23.22 3.02
N SER A 127 8.76 22.76 2.60
CA SER A 127 8.48 22.37 1.22
C SER A 127 8.59 23.54 0.26
N LEU A 128 8.14 24.73 0.67
CA LEU A 128 8.26 25.97 -0.11
C LEU A 128 9.73 26.38 -0.30
N VAL A 129 10.53 26.36 0.76
CA VAL A 129 11.97 26.69 0.68
C VAL A 129 12.70 25.67 -0.19
N ALA A 130 12.40 24.38 -0.04
CA ALA A 130 12.96 23.34 -0.90
C ALA A 130 12.57 23.55 -2.38
N GLY A 131 11.32 23.90 -2.66
CA GLY A 131 10.85 24.24 -4.00
C GLY A 131 11.54 25.46 -4.58
N MET A 132 11.71 26.53 -3.78
CA MET A 132 12.44 27.75 -4.17
C MET A 132 13.91 27.46 -4.45
N ALA A 133 14.55 26.57 -3.69
CA ALA A 133 15.93 26.16 -3.95
C ALA A 133 16.05 25.40 -5.29
N VAL A 134 15.12 24.49 -5.58
CA VAL A 134 15.07 23.80 -6.89
C VAL A 134 14.84 24.81 -8.02
N LEU A 135 13.92 25.76 -7.84
CA LEU A 135 13.64 26.81 -8.81
C LEU A 135 14.87 27.70 -9.07
N ALA A 136 15.61 28.05 -8.02
CA ALA A 136 16.85 28.81 -8.14
C ALA A 136 17.91 28.05 -8.96
N VAL A 137 18.08 26.74 -8.73
CA VAL A 137 19.00 25.91 -9.52
C VAL A 137 18.59 25.84 -11.00
N LEU A 138 17.30 25.86 -11.30
CA LEU A 138 16.79 25.86 -12.69
C LEU A 138 16.97 27.22 -13.40
N LEU A 139 16.80 28.33 -12.67
CA LEU A 139 16.94 29.69 -13.21
C LEU A 139 18.39 30.16 -13.28
N PHE A 140 19.24 29.67 -12.38
CA PHE A 140 20.67 29.97 -12.32
C PHE A 140 21.46 28.68 -12.59
N PRO A 141 21.53 28.23 -13.86
CA PRO A 141 22.20 26.98 -14.21
C PRO A 141 23.67 27.04 -13.78
N SER A 142 24.05 26.14 -12.89
CA SER A 142 25.44 25.91 -12.53
C SER A 142 26.08 24.99 -13.58
N PRO A 143 27.36 25.16 -13.95
CA PRO A 143 28.07 24.22 -14.82
C PRO A 143 28.36 22.86 -14.15
N LEU A 144 28.18 22.75 -12.82
CA LEU A 144 28.51 21.55 -12.04
C LEU A 144 27.81 20.26 -12.52
N PRO A 145 26.51 20.23 -12.87
CA PRO A 145 25.83 19.02 -13.31
C PRO A 145 26.34 18.52 -14.67
N VAL A 146 26.82 19.42 -15.54
CA VAL A 146 27.17 19.10 -16.94
C VAL A 146 28.24 18.02 -17.02
N ARG A 147 29.28 18.13 -16.17
CA ARG A 147 30.40 17.17 -16.09
C ARG A 147 30.17 16.01 -15.12
N THR A 148 28.94 15.84 -14.62
CA THR A 148 28.65 14.73 -13.71
C THR A 148 28.59 13.42 -14.49
N PRO A 149 29.37 12.39 -14.11
CA PRO A 149 29.37 11.11 -14.82
C PRO A 149 28.06 10.35 -14.60
N SER A 150 27.51 9.79 -15.69
CA SER A 150 26.32 8.93 -15.66
C SER A 150 26.49 7.70 -14.74
N ALA A 151 27.72 7.21 -14.58
CA ALA A 151 28.06 6.13 -13.67
C ALA A 151 27.72 6.45 -12.20
N VAL A 152 27.93 7.70 -11.77
CA VAL A 152 27.60 8.12 -10.39
C VAL A 152 26.08 8.21 -10.19
N LEU A 153 25.35 8.66 -11.22
CA LEU A 153 23.89 8.63 -11.19
C LEU A 153 23.36 7.19 -11.13
N GLY A 154 23.94 6.28 -11.92
CA GLY A 154 23.61 4.86 -11.87
C GLY A 154 23.87 4.24 -10.50
N ALA A 155 25.03 4.54 -9.91
CA ALA A 155 25.36 4.10 -8.56
C ALA A 155 24.37 4.64 -7.51
N LEU A 156 23.90 5.88 -7.66
CA LEU A 156 22.90 6.48 -6.78
C LEU A 156 21.53 5.79 -6.90
N VAL A 157 21.13 5.40 -8.11
CA VAL A 157 19.90 4.62 -8.34
C VAL A 157 20.00 3.26 -7.67
N VAL A 158 21.13 2.54 -7.86
CA VAL A 158 21.36 1.24 -7.21
C VAL A 158 21.37 1.38 -5.69
N TYR A 159 22.06 2.38 -5.15
CA TYR A 159 22.08 2.67 -3.71
C TYR A 159 20.68 2.96 -3.14
N SER A 160 19.87 3.70 -3.89
CA SER A 160 18.49 3.98 -3.47
C SER A 160 17.62 2.72 -3.53
N ALA A 161 17.76 1.91 -4.59
CA ALA A 161 17.02 0.67 -4.76
C ALA A 161 17.33 -0.36 -3.68
N THR A 162 18.60 -0.51 -3.29
CA THR A 162 19.00 -1.41 -2.20
C THR A 162 18.44 -0.94 -0.86
N GLY A 163 18.44 0.36 -0.59
CA GLY A 163 17.84 0.93 0.63
C GLY A 163 16.31 0.80 0.69
N MET A 164 15.63 0.76 -0.45
CA MET A 164 14.17 0.56 -0.54
C MET A 164 13.75 -0.91 -0.48
N THR A 165 14.66 -1.84 -0.71
CA THR A 165 14.35 -3.28 -0.75
C THR A 165 14.30 -3.83 0.67
N ASP A 166 13.09 -4.10 1.17
CA ASP A 166 12.88 -4.75 2.47
C ASP A 166 12.52 -6.24 2.29
N LEU A 167 13.54 -7.11 2.29
CA LEU A 167 13.35 -8.56 2.25
C LEU A 167 12.74 -9.11 3.56
N ALA A 168 12.98 -8.44 4.69
CA ALA A 168 12.41 -8.84 5.97
C ALA A 168 10.90 -8.61 6.00
N GLY A 169 10.38 -7.68 5.19
CA GLY A 169 8.95 -7.43 4.99
C GLY A 169 8.14 -8.68 4.62
N PHE A 170 8.74 -9.68 3.96
CA PHE A 170 8.07 -10.94 3.61
C PHE A 170 7.93 -11.92 4.79
N THR A 171 8.70 -11.74 5.87
CA THR A 171 8.67 -12.65 7.03
C THR A 171 7.37 -12.51 7.83
N ARG A 172 6.84 -11.29 7.94
CA ARG A 172 5.64 -11.00 8.72
C ARG A 172 4.37 -11.62 8.11
N PRO A 173 4.09 -11.47 6.79
CA PRO A 173 3.02 -12.21 6.12
C PRO A 173 3.19 -13.73 6.21
N ALA A 174 4.44 -14.22 6.08
CA ALA A 174 4.74 -15.64 6.17
C ALA A 174 4.38 -16.24 7.54
N ALA A 175 4.62 -15.50 8.62
CA ALA A 175 4.28 -15.91 9.98
C ALA A 175 2.76 -15.87 10.24
N PHE A 176 2.03 -14.96 9.59
CA PHE A 176 0.60 -14.79 9.81
C PHE A 176 -0.23 -15.78 8.98
N ARG A 177 -0.16 -15.73 7.64
CA ARG A 177 -0.87 -16.66 6.75
C ARG A 177 -0.12 -16.89 5.44
N ARG A 178 0.05 -18.16 5.04
CA ARG A 178 0.60 -18.56 3.74
C ARG A 178 -0.06 -17.87 2.54
N ARG A 179 -1.37 -17.61 2.59
CA ARG A 179 -2.10 -16.92 1.50
C ARG A 179 -1.62 -15.48 1.30
N GLU A 180 -1.33 -14.76 2.38
CA GLU A 180 -0.84 -13.38 2.31
C GLU A 180 0.59 -13.32 1.76
N LEU A 181 1.43 -14.31 2.09
CA LEU A 181 2.74 -14.48 1.46
C LEU A 181 2.60 -14.77 -0.05
N LEU A 182 1.70 -15.67 -0.45
CA LEU A 182 1.45 -15.99 -1.86
C LEU A 182 0.96 -14.78 -2.65
N LEU A 183 0.10 -13.95 -2.06
CA LEU A 183 -0.32 -12.67 -2.67
C LEU A 183 0.87 -11.75 -2.86
N ALA A 184 1.70 -11.55 -1.84
CA ALA A 184 2.88 -10.67 -1.92
C ALA A 184 3.90 -11.14 -2.97
N VAL A 185 4.20 -12.45 -3.00
CA VAL A 185 5.08 -13.06 -4.01
C VAL A 185 4.45 -12.98 -5.40
N GLY A 186 3.14 -13.21 -5.52
CA GLY A 186 2.40 -13.07 -6.77
C GLY A 186 2.47 -11.66 -7.33
N CYS A 187 2.35 -10.63 -6.47
CA CYS A 187 2.53 -9.23 -6.88
C CYS A 187 3.95 -8.96 -7.37
N LEU A 188 4.97 -9.42 -6.64
CA LEU A 188 6.37 -9.28 -7.01
C LEU A 188 6.67 -9.92 -8.37
N VAL A 189 6.29 -11.18 -8.54
CA VAL A 189 6.48 -11.93 -9.79
C VAL A 189 5.68 -11.28 -10.93
N GLY A 190 4.45 -10.82 -10.65
CA GLY A 190 3.61 -10.15 -11.64
C GLY A 190 4.25 -8.88 -12.18
N VAL A 191 4.78 -8.02 -11.33
CA VAL A 191 5.48 -6.79 -11.76
C VAL A 191 6.79 -7.10 -12.50
N LEU A 192 7.53 -8.12 -12.08
CA LEU A 192 8.79 -8.49 -12.74
C LEU A 192 8.60 -9.15 -14.12
N THR A 193 7.47 -9.84 -14.34
CA THR A 193 7.22 -10.60 -15.58
C THR A 193 6.27 -9.91 -16.56
N LEU A 194 5.35 -9.07 -16.06
CA LEU A 194 4.30 -8.42 -16.85
C LEU A 194 4.44 -6.88 -16.90
N ASP A 195 5.60 -6.35 -16.53
CA ASP A 195 5.82 -4.92 -16.30
C ASP A 195 4.98 -4.33 -15.15
N LEU A 196 5.28 -3.06 -14.82
CA LEU A 196 4.61 -2.34 -13.73
C LEU A 196 3.09 -2.25 -13.92
N LEU A 197 2.63 -1.91 -15.13
CA LEU A 197 1.21 -1.67 -15.40
C LEU A 197 0.38 -2.94 -15.20
N TYR A 198 0.69 -4.02 -15.92
CA TYR A 198 -0.10 -5.25 -15.80
C TYR A 198 0.16 -5.95 -14.46
N GLY A 199 1.38 -5.87 -13.92
CA GLY A 199 1.68 -6.38 -12.59
C GLY A 199 0.82 -5.76 -11.49
N VAL A 200 0.61 -4.44 -11.52
CA VAL A 200 -0.29 -3.75 -10.58
C VAL A 200 -1.75 -4.16 -10.79
N LEU A 201 -2.22 -4.28 -12.03
CA LEU A 201 -3.59 -4.72 -12.31
C LEU A 201 -3.85 -6.14 -11.78
N VAL A 202 -2.88 -7.05 -11.97
CA VAL A 202 -2.92 -8.41 -11.42
C VAL A 202 -2.92 -8.37 -9.89
N ALA A 203 -2.06 -7.57 -9.27
CA ALA A 203 -2.00 -7.41 -7.81
C ALA A 203 -3.34 -6.94 -7.21
N VAL A 204 -3.94 -5.89 -7.80
CA VAL A 204 -5.25 -5.38 -7.37
C VAL A 204 -6.33 -6.45 -7.58
N GLY A 205 -6.34 -7.12 -8.73
CA GLY A 205 -7.29 -8.20 -9.03
C GLY A 205 -7.19 -9.36 -8.02
N LEU A 206 -5.98 -9.79 -7.70
CA LEU A 206 -5.74 -10.84 -6.69
C LEU A 206 -6.20 -10.39 -5.30
N SER A 207 -5.92 -9.14 -4.92
CA SER A 207 -6.35 -8.59 -3.62
C SER A 207 -7.88 -8.53 -3.51
N VAL A 208 -8.56 -8.07 -4.56
CA VAL A 208 -10.02 -8.02 -4.61
C VAL A 208 -10.61 -9.43 -4.59
N ALA A 209 -10.10 -10.33 -5.42
CA ALA A 209 -10.58 -11.72 -5.47
C ALA A 209 -10.39 -12.44 -4.12
N GLU A 210 -9.27 -12.19 -3.44
CA GLU A 210 -9.01 -12.78 -2.12
C GLU A 210 -9.93 -12.21 -1.05
N SER A 211 -10.14 -10.88 -1.05
CA SER A 211 -11.10 -10.23 -0.17
C SER A 211 -12.51 -10.78 -0.38
N LEU A 212 -12.99 -10.85 -1.63
CA LEU A 212 -14.30 -11.44 -1.94
C LEU A 212 -14.37 -12.91 -1.50
N SER A 213 -13.32 -13.70 -1.72
CA SER A 213 -13.27 -15.10 -1.30
C SER A 213 -13.38 -15.26 0.22
N ARG A 214 -12.85 -14.31 1.01
CA ARG A 214 -12.98 -14.31 2.47
C ARG A 214 -14.40 -13.97 2.91
N VAL A 215 -15.02 -12.99 2.27
CA VAL A 215 -16.39 -12.58 2.62
C VAL A 215 -17.41 -13.63 2.15
N ALA A 216 -17.14 -14.32 1.03
CA ALA A 216 -18.01 -15.36 0.48
C ALA A 216 -17.98 -16.67 1.29
N ARG A 217 -16.87 -16.99 1.98
CA ARG A 217 -16.72 -18.18 2.84
C ARG A 217 -16.59 -17.79 4.30
N PRO A 218 -17.66 -17.30 4.92
CA PRO A 218 -17.66 -16.90 6.32
C PRO A 218 -17.54 -18.11 7.24
N HIS A 219 -17.13 -17.84 8.48
CA HIS A 219 -17.15 -18.84 9.53
C HIS A 219 -18.60 -19.09 9.97
N ASP A 220 -18.95 -20.36 10.06
CA ASP A 220 -20.18 -20.87 10.64
C ASP A 220 -19.85 -21.64 11.92
N ALA A 221 -20.67 -21.43 12.96
CA ALA A 221 -20.47 -22.06 14.26
C ALA A 221 -21.76 -22.72 14.73
N VAL A 222 -21.64 -23.96 15.24
CA VAL A 222 -22.72 -24.60 15.99
C VAL A 222 -22.50 -24.26 17.46
N GLU A 223 -23.55 -23.83 18.14
CA GLU A 223 -23.47 -23.32 19.51
C GLU A 223 -23.91 -24.38 20.52
N GLY A 224 -23.14 -24.53 21.60
CA GLY A 224 -23.42 -25.43 22.71
C GLY A 224 -23.28 -24.75 24.08
N LEU A 225 -23.78 -25.40 25.12
CA LEU A 225 -23.66 -24.92 26.51
C LEU A 225 -22.40 -25.50 27.15
N VAL A 226 -21.54 -24.64 27.68
CA VAL A 226 -20.33 -25.03 28.41
C VAL A 226 -20.61 -24.97 29.92
N PRO A 227 -20.39 -26.06 30.68
CA PRO A 227 -20.60 -26.03 32.13
C PRO A 227 -19.74 -24.96 32.82
N GLY A 228 -20.37 -24.10 33.61
CA GLY A 228 -19.68 -23.06 34.39
C GLY A 228 -19.29 -21.79 33.61
N VAL A 229 -19.64 -21.68 32.33
CA VAL A 229 -19.45 -20.47 31.53
C VAL A 229 -20.82 -19.95 31.08
N ALA A 230 -21.07 -18.65 31.26
CA ALA A 230 -22.31 -18.04 30.83
C ALA A 230 -22.37 -17.94 29.29
N GLY A 231 -23.55 -18.19 28.73
CA GLY A 231 -23.80 -18.08 27.28
C GLY A 231 -23.61 -19.40 26.51
N MET A 232 -23.87 -19.30 25.21
CA MET A 232 -23.63 -20.35 24.23
C MET A 232 -22.27 -20.11 23.57
N HIS A 233 -21.51 -21.18 23.39
CA HIS A 233 -20.16 -21.14 22.82
C HIS A 233 -20.00 -22.19 21.73
N ASP A 234 -19.12 -21.90 20.78
CA ASP A 234 -18.81 -22.79 19.68
C ASP A 234 -18.31 -24.15 20.19
N VAL A 235 -18.91 -25.23 19.70
CA VAL A 235 -18.53 -26.61 20.06
C VAL A 235 -17.11 -26.95 19.57
N ASP A 236 -16.63 -26.32 18.49
CA ASP A 236 -15.30 -26.57 17.95
C ASP A 236 -14.20 -25.93 18.82
N ASP A 237 -14.48 -24.77 19.42
CA ASP A 237 -13.57 -24.09 20.35
C ASP A 237 -13.62 -24.67 21.77
N HIS A 238 -14.78 -25.22 22.18
CA HIS A 238 -15.01 -25.76 23.52
C HIS A 238 -15.41 -27.25 23.49
N PRO A 239 -14.45 -28.18 23.67
CA PRO A 239 -14.71 -29.62 23.63
C PRO A 239 -15.70 -30.14 24.68
N GLN A 240 -15.95 -29.35 25.74
CA GLN A 240 -16.90 -29.68 26.81
C GLN A 240 -18.30 -29.10 26.57
N ALA A 241 -18.50 -28.34 25.49
CA ALA A 241 -19.79 -27.80 25.11
C ALA A 241 -20.76 -28.95 24.79
N ARG A 242 -21.98 -28.84 25.32
CA ARG A 242 -23.07 -29.80 25.07
C ARG A 242 -24.18 -29.10 24.30
N THR A 243 -24.51 -29.65 23.14
CA THR A 243 -25.69 -29.25 22.39
C THR A 243 -26.96 -29.80 23.07
N ILE A 244 -28.06 -29.07 22.95
CA ILE A 244 -29.34 -29.48 23.53
C ILE A 244 -30.00 -30.48 22.57
N PRO A 245 -30.35 -31.70 23.01
CA PRO A 245 -31.01 -32.68 22.13
C PRO A 245 -32.30 -32.11 21.54
N GLY A 246 -32.43 -32.13 20.21
CA GLY A 246 -33.60 -31.59 19.49
C GLY A 246 -33.56 -30.09 19.17
N LEU A 247 -32.51 -29.36 19.59
CA LEU A 247 -32.32 -27.95 19.27
C LEU A 247 -30.94 -27.71 18.66
N LEU A 248 -30.91 -27.21 17.42
CA LEU A 248 -29.70 -26.73 16.76
C LEU A 248 -29.68 -25.20 16.85
N VAL A 249 -28.69 -24.65 17.55
CA VAL A 249 -28.41 -23.21 17.54
C VAL A 249 -27.19 -22.99 16.66
N HIS A 250 -27.38 -22.24 15.59
CA HIS A 250 -26.38 -22.00 14.56
C HIS A 250 -26.11 -20.50 14.45
N ARG A 251 -24.85 -20.10 14.58
CA ARG A 251 -24.42 -18.71 14.46
C ARG A 251 -23.67 -18.51 13.15
N TYR A 252 -24.10 -17.51 12.39
CA TYR A 252 -23.48 -17.14 11.12
C TYR A 252 -22.73 -15.82 11.30
N ASP A 253 -21.41 -15.86 11.24
CA ASP A 253 -20.56 -14.74 11.66
C ASP A 253 -20.32 -13.69 10.55
N CYS A 254 -21.26 -13.55 9.60
CA CYS A 254 -21.15 -12.54 8.54
C CYS A 254 -22.50 -12.02 8.01
N PRO A 255 -22.53 -10.84 7.36
CA PRO A 255 -23.71 -10.37 6.67
C PRO A 255 -24.07 -11.29 5.49
N LEU A 256 -25.37 -11.56 5.30
CA LEU A 256 -25.88 -12.33 4.18
C LEU A 256 -26.04 -11.45 2.94
N PHE A 257 -25.48 -11.89 1.82
CA PHE A 257 -25.59 -11.27 0.50
C PHE A 257 -25.60 -12.34 -0.60
N PHE A 258 -25.80 -11.95 -1.85
CA PHE A 258 -25.99 -12.90 -2.95
C PHE A 258 -24.87 -13.95 -3.08
N ALA A 259 -23.61 -13.60 -2.79
CA ALA A 259 -22.49 -14.51 -2.99
C ALA A 259 -22.34 -15.61 -1.93
N ASN A 260 -22.86 -15.42 -0.70
CA ASN A 260 -22.78 -16.41 0.38
C ASN A 260 -24.13 -17.08 0.69
N ALA A 261 -25.21 -16.62 0.07
CA ALA A 261 -26.56 -17.13 0.31
C ALA A 261 -26.71 -18.63 0.04
N GLN A 262 -26.08 -19.16 -1.02
CA GLN A 262 -26.15 -20.61 -1.32
C GLN A 262 -25.39 -21.46 -0.31
N GLU A 263 -24.26 -20.98 0.18
CA GLU A 263 -23.46 -21.70 1.18
C GLU A 263 -24.20 -21.72 2.53
N SER A 264 -24.87 -20.62 2.90
CA SER A 264 -25.71 -20.57 4.11
C SER A 264 -26.92 -21.52 4.06
N THR A 265 -27.56 -21.67 2.91
CA THR A 265 -28.77 -22.51 2.77
C THR A 265 -28.41 -24.00 2.77
N ALA A 266 -27.27 -24.38 2.21
CA ALA A 266 -26.80 -25.76 2.23
C ALA A 266 -26.46 -26.28 3.66
N VAL A 267 -25.99 -25.39 4.55
CA VAL A 267 -25.71 -25.72 5.96
C VAL A 267 -26.99 -25.81 6.78
N LEU A 268 -27.94 -24.88 6.57
CA LEU A 268 -29.22 -24.84 7.30
C LEU A 268 -30.22 -25.91 6.86
N TRP A 269 -30.18 -26.32 5.59
CA TRP A 269 -31.09 -27.31 5.01
C TRP A 269 -30.31 -28.27 4.09
N PRO A 270 -29.67 -29.31 4.64
CA PRO A 270 -29.04 -30.33 3.81
C PRO A 270 -30.12 -31.05 2.98
N PRO A 271 -29.90 -31.26 1.67
CA PRO A 271 -30.88 -31.93 0.81
C PRO A 271 -31.22 -33.29 1.41
N SER A 272 -32.52 -33.54 1.56
CA SER A 272 -33.13 -34.69 2.23
C SER A 272 -32.51 -36.01 1.80
N THR A 273 -31.44 -36.40 2.48
CA THR A 273 -30.94 -37.76 2.48
C THR A 273 -30.97 -38.17 3.94
N ASN A 274 -31.59 -39.33 4.17
CA ASN A 274 -31.87 -39.95 5.45
C ASN A 274 -30.59 -40.39 6.17
N ARG A 275 -29.64 -39.47 6.36
CA ARG A 275 -28.46 -39.64 7.19
C ARG A 275 -28.67 -38.82 8.45
N PRO A 276 -28.54 -39.41 9.65
CA PRO A 276 -28.40 -38.60 10.86
C PRO A 276 -27.27 -37.60 10.60
N ALA A 277 -27.46 -36.35 11.00
CA ALA A 277 -26.48 -35.29 10.92
C ALA A 277 -25.19 -35.74 11.63
N ARG A 278 -24.33 -36.47 10.93
CA ARG A 278 -22.93 -36.54 11.29
C ARG A 278 -22.45 -35.13 11.07
N CYS A 279 -21.96 -34.51 12.13
CA CYS A 279 -20.99 -33.43 12.04
C CYS A 279 -19.88 -33.97 11.12
N ALA A 280 -19.99 -33.68 9.83
CA ALA A 280 -18.93 -33.92 8.89
C ALA A 280 -17.87 -32.93 9.34
N GLY A 281 -16.88 -33.43 10.07
CA GLY A 281 -15.70 -32.65 10.38
C GLY A 281 -15.24 -32.02 9.08
N SER A 282 -15.45 -30.71 8.96
CA SER A 282 -14.76 -29.95 7.96
C SER A 282 -13.29 -30.25 8.23
N SER A 283 -12.55 -30.59 7.18
CA SER A 283 -11.11 -30.79 7.26
C SER A 283 -10.48 -29.43 7.52
N SER A 284 -10.66 -28.91 8.74
CA SER A 284 -9.91 -27.79 9.26
C SER A 284 -8.49 -28.30 9.41
N THR A 285 -7.65 -27.87 8.47
CA THR A 285 -6.20 -27.90 8.68
C THR A 285 -5.96 -27.23 10.03
N PRO A 286 -5.25 -27.86 10.98
CA PRO A 286 -5.14 -27.33 12.33
C PRO A 286 -4.43 -25.98 12.28
N ARG A 287 -5.19 -24.89 12.41
CA ARG A 287 -4.62 -23.56 12.61
C ARG A 287 -4.47 -23.34 14.10
N ARG A 288 -3.22 -23.42 14.51
CA ARG A 288 -2.66 -22.98 15.79
C ARG A 288 -3.35 -21.68 16.23
N THR A 289 -4.01 -21.77 17.37
CA THR A 289 -4.77 -20.70 18.02
C THR A 289 -3.90 -19.46 18.23
N SER A 290 -4.24 -18.35 17.58
CA SER A 290 -3.88 -17.02 18.07
C SER A 290 -5.10 -16.46 18.77
N LYS A 291 -5.05 -16.42 20.11
CA LYS A 291 -6.04 -15.79 20.99
C LYS A 291 -6.42 -14.41 20.45
N TRP A 292 -7.62 -14.30 19.89
CA TRP A 292 -8.29 -13.02 19.69
C TRP A 292 -9.08 -12.73 20.96
N THR A 293 -8.49 -11.95 21.86
CA THR A 293 -9.26 -11.23 22.87
C THR A 293 -10.03 -10.13 22.14
N SER A 294 -11.34 -10.29 22.03
CA SER A 294 -12.27 -9.28 21.51
C SER A 294 -12.31 -8.05 22.44
N PRO A 295 -12.30 -6.81 21.92
CA PRO A 295 -12.59 -5.62 22.71
C PRO A 295 -14.10 -5.48 22.97
N PRO A 296 -14.52 -4.85 24.08
CA PRO A 296 -15.92 -4.80 24.50
C PRO A 296 -16.71 -3.74 23.72
N TRP A 297 -17.36 -4.15 22.63
CA TRP A 297 -18.40 -3.37 21.97
C TRP A 297 -19.77 -3.68 22.60
N THR A 298 -20.02 -3.17 23.80
CA THR A 298 -21.34 -3.27 24.48
C THR A 298 -21.66 -1.98 25.23
N ARG A 299 -21.67 -0.84 24.52
CA ARG A 299 -22.16 0.40 25.15
C ARG A 299 -22.69 1.47 24.18
N TRP A 300 -23.56 1.12 23.24
CA TRP A 300 -24.35 2.11 22.48
C TRP A 300 -25.71 1.54 22.07
N THR A 301 -26.66 1.46 23.00
CA THR A 301 -28.11 1.38 22.71
C THR A 301 -28.90 1.52 24.01
N THR A 302 -29.05 2.76 24.50
CA THR A 302 -30.17 3.17 25.39
C THR A 302 -30.13 4.69 25.56
N CYS A 303 -30.78 5.41 24.66
CA CYS A 303 -31.35 6.75 24.90
C CYS A 303 -32.14 7.19 23.66
N ALA A 304 -33.43 6.82 23.61
CA ALA A 304 -34.47 7.52 22.85
C ALA A 304 -35.83 6.88 23.18
N ALA A 305 -36.33 7.16 24.39
CA ALA A 305 -37.74 7.00 24.75
C ALA A 305 -38.03 7.79 26.04
N SER A 306 -38.21 9.10 25.91
CA SER A 306 -39.02 9.98 26.78
C SER A 306 -39.07 11.37 26.16
#